data_AF-A0A8I2G9R6-F1
#
_entry.id   AF-A0A8I2G9R6-F1
#
_cell.length_a   1.000
_cell.length_b   1.000
_cell.length_c   1.000
_cell.angle_alpha   90.00
_cell.angle_beta   90.00
_cell.angle_gamma   90.00
#
_symmetry.space_group_name_H-M   'P 1'
#
loop_
_entity.id
_entity.type
_entity.pdbx_description
1 polymer ?
#
loop_
_entity_poly.entity_id
_entity_poly.type
_entity_poly.pdbx_seq_one_letter_code
_entity_poly.pdbx_strand_id
1 'polypeptide(L)'
;VPILDINHSDAELFIIDEIGKMECFSKKFVTAVRQLFASDKSLLATVAQKGSGLISEVKNLPDTKLFNLTAQNRDKTIAEISQSLSF
;
A
#
# COMPACT_ATOMS: atom_id res chain seq x y z
N VAL A 1 11.82 -12.10 2.93
CA VAL A 1 11.38 -11.84 1.55
C VAL A 1 12.24 -10.70 1.06
N PRO A 2 13.14 -10.91 0.10
CA PRO A 2 14.06 -9.88 -0.41
C PRO A 2 13.35 -8.71 -1.11
N ILE A 3 12.04 -8.81 -1.33
CA ILE A 3 11.31 -7.97 -2.29
C ILE A 3 10.86 -6.60 -1.76
N LEU A 4 11.00 -6.35 -0.45
CA LEU A 4 10.73 -5.05 0.18
C LEU A 4 12.01 -4.45 0.78
N ASP A 5 13.16 -4.68 0.13
CA ASP A 5 14.40 -4.00 0.49
C ASP A 5 14.46 -2.63 -0.18
N ILE A 6 13.92 -1.64 0.52
CA ILE A 6 13.74 -0.26 0.03
C ILE A 6 15.10 0.39 -0.27
N ASN A 7 16.14 0.04 0.49
CA ASN A 7 17.45 0.69 0.41
C ASN A 7 18.30 0.18 -0.76
N HIS A 8 17.98 -0.99 -1.29
CA HIS A 8 18.75 -1.65 -2.35
C HIS A 8 17.93 -1.89 -3.63
N SER A 9 16.76 -1.23 -3.76
CA SER A 9 15.88 -1.36 -4.91
C SER A 9 15.80 -0.05 -5.70
N ASP A 10 16.09 -0.15 -6.99
CA ASP A 10 15.89 0.92 -7.98
C ASP A 10 14.44 1.00 -8.46
N ALA A 11 13.51 0.22 -7.87
CA ALA A 11 12.10 0.30 -8.23
C ALA A 11 11.53 1.69 -7.91
N GLU A 12 10.77 2.22 -8.88
CA GLU A 12 10.04 3.48 -8.77
C GLU A 12 8.68 3.30 -8.08
N LEU A 13 8.08 2.11 -8.25
CA LEU A 13 6.78 1.75 -7.68
C LEU A 13 6.85 0.38 -6.98
N PHE A 14 6.43 0.37 -5.73
CA PHE A 14 6.16 -0.86 -4.97
C PHE A 14 4.66 -1.18 -5.04
N ILE A 15 4.34 -2.46 -5.25
CA ILE A 15 2.96 -2.96 -5.29
C ILE A 15 2.79 -4.01 -4.20
N ILE A 16 1.75 -3.83 -3.36
CA ILE A 16 1.40 -4.78 -2.30
C ILE A 16 -0.07 -5.19 -2.45
N ASP A 17 -0.29 -6.47 -2.72
CA ASP A 17 -1.60 -7.11 -2.67
C ASP A 17 -1.52 -8.29 -1.69
N GLU A 18 -1.86 -8.19 -0.41
CA GLU A 18 -2.64 -7.18 0.34
C GLU A 18 -1.93 -6.80 1.66
N ILE A 19 -2.24 -5.62 2.23
CA ILE A 19 -2.04 -5.34 3.67
C ILE A 19 -3.23 -5.92 4.43
N GLY A 20 -3.20 -7.23 4.63
CA GLY A 20 -4.25 -8.01 5.28
C GLY A 20 -3.87 -8.48 6.69
N LYS A 21 -4.85 -9.09 7.36
CA LYS A 21 -4.68 -9.60 8.74
C LYS A 21 -3.60 -10.68 8.81
N MET A 22 -3.48 -11.51 7.77
CA MET A 22 -2.56 -12.64 7.75
C MET A 22 -1.11 -12.18 7.63
N GLU A 23 -0.88 -11.21 6.75
CA GLU A 23 0.42 -10.60 6.47
C GLU A 23 0.92 -9.82 7.70
N CYS A 24 0.00 -9.17 8.43
CA CYS A 24 0.31 -8.43 9.65
C CYS A 24 0.82 -9.29 10.81
N PHE A 25 0.71 -10.63 10.77
CA PHE A 25 1.38 -11.49 11.75
C PHE A 25 2.91 -11.53 11.57
N SER A 26 3.41 -11.15 10.39
CA SER A 26 4.84 -11.05 10.14
C SER A 26 5.39 -9.70 10.58
N LYS A 27 6.15 -9.67 11.68
CA LYS A 27 6.85 -8.46 12.13
C LYS A 27 7.74 -7.87 11.03
N LYS A 28 8.39 -8.72 10.22
CA LYS A 28 9.23 -8.27 9.09
C LYS A 28 8.41 -7.54 8.03
N PHE A 29 7.22 -8.06 7.70
CA PHE A 29 6.30 -7.40 6.77
C PHE A 29 5.85 -6.05 7.32
N VAL A 30 5.41 -6.02 8.58
CA VAL A 30 4.93 -4.78 9.22
C VAL A 30 6.01 -3.70 9.24
N THR A 31 7.26 -4.06 9.59
CA THR A 31 8.39 -3.12 9.56
C THR A 31 8.66 -2.61 8.14
N ALA A 32 8.70 -3.50 7.15
CA ALA A 32 8.99 -3.12 5.77
C ALA A 32 7.90 -2.19 5.18
N VAL A 33 6.62 -2.47 5.45
CA VAL A 33 5.52 -1.60 5.00
C VAL A 33 5.60 -0.22 5.64
N ARG A 34 5.88 -0.14 6.96
CA ARG A 34 6.06 1.16 7.62
C ARG A 34 7.23 1.95 7.07
N GLN A 35 8.34 1.27 6.72
CA GLN A 35 9.47 1.91 6.07
C GLN A 35 9.13 2.41 4.67
N LEU A 36 8.34 1.67 3.89
CA LEU A 36 7.87 2.10 2.56
C LEU A 36 7.05 3.39 2.66
N PHE A 37 6.06 3.43 3.55
CA PHE A 37 5.25 4.62 3.79
C PHE A 37 6.04 5.82 4.34
N ALA A 38 7.22 5.59 4.94
CA ALA A 38 8.09 6.65 5.43
C ALA A 38 9.20 7.04 4.43
N SER A 39 9.22 6.43 3.24
CA SER A 39 10.21 6.68 2.20
C SER A 39 9.63 7.54 1.07
N ASP A 40 10.51 8.05 0.20
CA ASP A 40 10.11 8.80 -1.00
C ASP A 40 9.71 7.89 -2.18
N LYS A 41 9.59 6.58 -1.96
CA LYS A 41 9.23 5.60 -3.00
C LYS A 41 7.72 5.56 -3.20
N SER A 42 7.28 5.44 -4.45
CA SER A 42 5.84 5.31 -4.73
C SER A 42 5.33 3.93 -4.28
N LEU A 43 4.12 3.92 -3.70
CA LEU A 43 3.47 2.71 -3.21
C LEU A 43 2.02 2.64 -3.69
N LEU A 44 1.65 1.52 -4.30
CA LEU A 44 0.26 1.12 -4.54
C LEU A 44 -0.04 -0.13 -3.71
N ALA A 45 -1.05 -0.07 -2.85
CA ALA A 45 -1.41 -1.21 -2.00
C ALA A 45 -2.93 -1.41 -1.89
N THR A 46 -3.35 -2.67 -1.77
CA THR A 46 -4.68 -3.02 -1.27
C THR A 46 -4.60 -3.20 0.26
N VAL A 47 -5.67 -2.83 0.97
CA VAL A 47 -5.73 -2.93 2.44
C VAL A 47 -7.09 -3.45 2.88
N ALA A 48 -7.09 -4.39 3.82
CA ALA A 48 -8.32 -4.99 4.36
C ALA A 48 -9.29 -3.91 4.85
N GLN A 49 -10.58 -4.01 4.55
CA GLN A 49 -11.57 -3.01 4.97
C GLN A 49 -11.65 -2.82 6.50
N LYS A 50 -11.43 -3.88 7.28
CA LYS A 50 -11.43 -3.84 8.75
C LYS A 50 -10.16 -4.48 9.30
N GLY A 51 -9.64 -3.91 10.39
CA GLY A 51 -8.46 -4.41 11.09
C GLY A 51 -7.87 -3.35 12.00
N SER A 52 -7.00 -3.78 12.92
CA SER A 52 -6.24 -2.92 13.82
C SER A 52 -4.75 -2.92 13.47
N GLY A 53 -3.95 -2.14 14.20
CA GLY A 53 -2.52 -2.01 13.95
C GLY A 53 -2.26 -1.43 12.57
N LEU A 54 -1.37 -2.06 11.81
CA LEU A 54 -0.95 -1.59 10.48
C LEU A 54 -2.14 -1.31 9.55
N ILE A 55 -3.18 -2.16 9.56
CA ILE A 55 -4.37 -1.99 8.70
C ILE A 55 -5.09 -0.66 8.99
N SER A 56 -5.23 -0.30 10.27
CA SER A 56 -5.83 0.98 10.66
C SER A 56 -4.85 2.14 10.48
N GLU A 57 -3.56 1.92 10.71
CA GLU A 57 -2.52 2.94 10.57
C GLU A 57 -2.46 3.47 9.13
N VAL A 58 -2.29 2.59 8.14
CA VAL A 58 -2.05 3.00 6.74
C VAL A 58 -3.22 3.75 6.10
N LYS A 59 -4.44 3.55 6.61
CA LYS A 59 -5.63 4.28 6.14
C LYS A 59 -5.71 5.72 6.65
N ASN A 60 -4.99 6.01 7.73
CA ASN A 60 -5.01 7.32 8.41
C ASN A 60 -3.70 8.08 8.21
N LEU A 61 -2.79 7.59 7.37
CA LEU A 61 -1.53 8.28 7.10
C LEU A 61 -1.81 9.58 6.32
N PRO A 62 -1.18 10.71 6.73
CA PRO A 62 -1.19 11.90 5.90
C PRO A 62 -0.57 11.56 4.54
N ASP A 63 -1.04 12.23 3.49
CA ASP A 63 -0.53 12.08 2.11
C ASP A 63 -0.82 10.73 1.43
N THR A 64 -1.71 9.91 2.00
CA THR A 64 -2.22 8.70 1.33
C THR A 64 -3.58 8.95 0.67
N LYS A 65 -3.68 8.63 -0.64
CA LYS A 65 -4.97 8.63 -1.35
C LYS A 65 -5.66 7.27 -1.18
N LEU A 66 -6.65 7.22 -0.30
CA LEU A 66 -7.44 6.00 -0.05
C LEU A 66 -8.67 5.93 -0.96
N PHE A 67 -8.80 4.84 -1.70
CA PHE A 67 -9.99 4.56 -2.52
C PHE A 67 -10.82 3.44 -1.91
N ASN A 68 -12.12 3.67 -1.73
CA ASN A 68 -13.05 2.60 -1.38
C ASN A 68 -13.63 1.99 -2.66
N LEU A 69 -13.06 0.86 -3.08
CA LEU A 69 -13.45 0.16 -4.31
C LEU A 69 -14.77 -0.60 -4.11
N THR A 70 -15.70 -0.42 -5.04
CA THR A 70 -16.97 -1.15 -5.14
C THR A 70 -17.13 -1.69 -6.56
N ALA A 71 -18.08 -2.61 -6.78
CA ALA A 71 -18.37 -3.10 -8.12
C ALA A 71 -18.79 -1.96 -9.07
N GLN A 72 -19.50 -0.96 -8.56
CA GLN A 72 -20.06 0.15 -9.33
C GLN A 72 -19.01 1.20 -9.71
N ASN A 73 -17.97 1.40 -8.89
CA ASN A 73 -16.95 2.43 -9.14
C ASN A 73 -15.64 1.86 -9.68
N ARG A 74 -15.56 0.54 -9.96
CA ARG A 74 -14.34 -0.16 -10.31
C ARG A 74 -13.60 0.51 -11.48
N ASP A 75 -14.26 0.67 -12.61
CA ASP A 75 -13.62 1.17 -13.84
C ASP A 75 -13.17 2.63 -13.67
N LYS A 76 -14.00 3.45 -13.02
CA LYS A 76 -13.67 4.84 -12.69
C LYS A 76 -12.46 4.92 -11.76
N THR A 77 -12.44 4.11 -10.71
CA THR A 77 -11.35 4.09 -9.72
C THR A 77 -10.03 3.64 -10.35
N ILE A 78 -10.07 2.63 -11.23
CA ILE A 78 -8.90 2.19 -12.00
C ILE A 78 -8.35 3.35 -12.84
N ALA A 79 -9.22 4.08 -13.56
CA ALA A 79 -8.79 5.23 -14.35
C ALA A 79 -8.14 6.33 -13.48
N GLU A 80 -8.72 6.64 -12.31
CA GLU A 80 -8.16 7.62 -11.38
C GLU A 80 -6.81 7.20 -10.79
N ILE A 81 -6.63 5.91 -10.47
CA ILE A 81 -5.36 5.37 -9.98
C ILE A 81 -4.30 5.48 -11.07
N SER A 82 -4.61 5.05 -12.30
CA SER A 82 -3.68 5.11 -13.43
C SER A 82 -3.24 6.54 -13.76
N GLN A 83 -4.11 7.53 -13.60
CA GLN A 83 -3.74 8.95 -13.77
C GLN A 83 -2.85 9.46 -12.62
N SER A 84 -3.05 8.96 -11.40
CA SER A 84 -2.29 9.38 -10.21
C SER A 84 -0.88 8.79 -10.22
N LEU A 85 -0.71 7.59 -10.80
CA LEU A 85 0.58 6.90 -10.96
C LEU A 85 1.18 7.26 -12.32
N SER A 86 1.65 8.50 -12.46
CA SER A 86 2.44 8.92 -13.63
C SER A 86 3.92 8.74 -13.31
N PHE A 87 4.56 7.77 -13.93
CA PHE A 87 6.00 7.53 -13.95
C PHE A 87 6.51 7.66 -15.38
#